data_AF-A0A9X1XSZ1-F1
#
_entry.id   AF-A0A9X1XSZ1-F1
#
_cell.length_a   1.000
_cell.length_b   1.000
_cell.length_c   1.000
_cell.angle_alpha   90.00
_cell.angle_beta   90.00
_cell.angle_gamma   90.00
#
_symmetry.space_group_name_H-M   'P 1'
#
loop_
_entity.id
_entity.type
_entity.pdbx_description
1 polymer ?
#
loop_
_entity_poly.entity_id
_entity_poly.type
_entity_poly.pdbx_seq_one_letter_code
_entity_poly.pdbx_strand_id
1 'polypeptide(L)'
;MKKLSSLLIATTVLLTSLPSTAQEYRFTYSKLYTQMKNNLNEGHDDVKVGFFFVNAQTRELCNIEKAWMEKEEHYEELQVASNNELIVPLDSHLRNANPLVYVHTPKSLQCDFSMVVLTKEPLKGEVHYEKISQYLPQMKAMLDDLGGMFSSWFSPDVEGVTLEFANSLNGNIELSQGGLIPIKNGLATVLLAEIGEGESMTLPQETTRVLPYIPSAQ
;
A
#
# COMPACT_ATOMS: atom_id res chain seq x y z
N MET A 1 -40.81 43.83 51.39
CA MET A 1 -40.97 42.46 51.91
C MET A 1 -41.26 41.51 50.74
N LYS A 2 -40.46 40.44 50.59
CA LYS A 2 -40.79 39.11 50.02
C LYS A 2 -41.28 39.08 48.54
N LYS A 3 -40.70 38.32 47.59
CA LYS A 3 -39.88 37.11 47.67
C LYS A 3 -38.92 37.01 46.46
N LEU A 4 -37.73 36.49 46.71
CA LEU A 4 -36.85 35.85 45.72
C LEU A 4 -37.54 34.62 45.12
N SER A 5 -37.37 34.41 43.81
CA SER A 5 -37.37 33.08 43.21
C SER A 5 -36.21 33.01 42.21
N SER A 6 -35.10 32.42 42.64
CA SER A 6 -34.01 31.97 41.76
C SER A 6 -34.52 30.83 40.87
N LEU A 7 -34.52 31.03 39.57
CA LEU A 7 -34.54 29.93 38.61
C LEU A 7 -33.10 29.47 38.35
N LEU A 8 -32.72 28.33 38.91
CA LEU A 8 -31.58 27.55 38.41
C LEU A 8 -32.01 26.86 37.11
N ILE A 9 -31.49 27.32 35.98
CA ILE A 9 -31.61 26.60 34.71
C ILE A 9 -30.43 25.61 34.67
N ALA A 10 -30.72 24.35 34.97
CA ALA A 10 -29.78 23.25 34.82
C ALA A 10 -29.46 23.06 33.33
N THR A 11 -28.23 23.36 32.94
CA THR A 11 -27.74 23.17 31.57
C THR A 11 -27.38 21.69 31.39
N THR A 12 -28.32 20.90 30.88
CA THR A 12 -28.07 19.50 30.51
C THR A 12 -27.19 19.46 29.27
N VAL A 13 -25.89 19.24 29.45
CA VAL A 13 -24.96 18.96 28.34
C VAL A 13 -25.25 17.57 27.81
N LEU A 14 -26.00 17.49 26.71
CA LEU A 14 -26.14 16.28 25.91
C LEU A 14 -24.80 15.99 25.23
N LEU A 15 -23.97 15.16 25.87
CA LEU A 15 -22.84 14.50 25.23
C LEU A 15 -23.40 13.53 24.19
N THR A 16 -23.57 14.02 22.95
CA THR A 16 -23.85 13.15 21.81
C THR A 16 -22.61 12.32 21.55
N SER A 17 -22.65 11.04 21.94
CA SER A 17 -21.65 10.06 21.51
C SER A 17 -21.78 9.91 20.00
N LEU A 18 -20.80 10.41 19.25
CA LEU A 18 -20.71 10.17 17.82
C LEU A 18 -20.54 8.65 17.61
N PRO A 19 -21.37 8.00 16.78
CA PRO A 19 -21.19 6.59 16.47
C PRO A 19 -19.87 6.42 15.72
N SER A 20 -18.91 5.75 16.36
CA SER A 20 -17.70 5.26 15.71
C SER A 20 -18.07 3.98 14.96
N THR A 21 -18.49 4.14 13.71
CA THR A 21 -18.71 3.02 12.78
C THR A 21 -17.35 2.51 12.32
N ALA A 22 -17.08 1.21 12.47
CA ALA A 22 -15.92 0.61 11.83
C ALA A 22 -16.07 0.77 10.32
N GLN A 23 -14.99 1.21 9.67
CA GLN A 23 -14.97 1.24 8.22
C GLN A 23 -14.81 -0.20 7.74
N GLU A 24 -15.91 -0.74 7.22
CA GLU A 24 -15.95 -2.04 6.58
C GLU A 24 -15.97 -1.84 5.08
N TYR A 25 -14.97 -2.40 4.40
CA TYR A 25 -14.96 -2.48 2.96
C TYR A 25 -15.53 -3.80 2.51
N ARG A 26 -16.25 -3.77 1.40
CA ARG A 26 -16.82 -4.94 0.76
C ARG A 26 -16.48 -4.95 -0.72
N PHE A 27 -15.83 -6.02 -1.15
CA PHE A 27 -15.46 -6.25 -2.54
C PHE A 27 -16.07 -7.55 -3.03
N THR A 28 -16.28 -7.67 -4.33
CA THR A 28 -16.45 -8.99 -4.93
C THR A 28 -15.07 -9.59 -5.18
N TYR A 29 -14.88 -10.86 -4.86
CA TYR A 29 -13.61 -11.55 -5.10
C TYR A 29 -13.18 -11.45 -6.57
N SER A 30 -14.12 -11.58 -7.52
CA SER A 30 -13.85 -11.43 -8.95
C SER A 30 -13.22 -10.08 -9.34
N LYS A 31 -13.59 -8.98 -8.65
CA LYS A 31 -13.01 -7.65 -8.90
C LYS A 31 -11.55 -7.61 -8.43
N LEU A 32 -11.28 -8.12 -7.24
CA LEU A 32 -9.92 -8.22 -6.69
C LEU A 32 -9.04 -9.15 -7.56
N TYR A 33 -9.53 -10.34 -7.89
CA TYR A 33 -8.86 -11.29 -8.79
C TYR A 33 -8.49 -10.64 -10.11
N THR A 34 -9.40 -9.87 -10.72
CA THR A 34 -9.16 -9.26 -12.03
C THR A 34 -7.97 -8.30 -12.02
N GLN A 35 -7.74 -7.61 -10.91
CA GLN A 35 -6.60 -6.69 -10.78
C GLN A 35 -5.27 -7.43 -10.57
N MET A 36 -5.28 -8.53 -9.81
CA MET A 36 -4.06 -9.27 -9.49
C MET A 36 -3.73 -10.41 -10.46
N LYS A 37 -4.63 -10.79 -11.37
CA LYS A 37 -4.41 -11.92 -12.30
C LYS A 37 -3.10 -11.78 -13.08
N ASN A 38 -2.66 -10.55 -13.35
CA ASN A 38 -1.44 -10.25 -14.06
C ASN A 38 -0.19 -10.63 -13.26
N ASN A 39 -0.29 -10.81 -11.94
CA ASN A 39 0.81 -11.34 -11.09
C ASN A 39 1.24 -12.76 -11.50
N LEU A 40 0.42 -13.48 -12.28
CA LEU A 40 0.72 -14.82 -12.81
C LEU A 40 1.29 -14.78 -14.23
N ASN A 41 1.31 -13.63 -14.90
CA ASN A 41 1.85 -13.54 -16.26
C ASN A 41 3.38 -13.60 -16.22
N GLU A 42 3.97 -14.15 -17.28
CA GLU A 42 5.42 -14.11 -17.50
C GLU A 42 5.91 -12.65 -17.56
N GLY A 43 7.13 -12.40 -17.08
CA GLY A 43 7.73 -11.05 -17.06
C GLY A 43 7.44 -10.22 -15.81
N HIS A 44 6.74 -10.79 -14.82
CA HIS A 44 6.46 -10.18 -13.51
C HIS A 44 7.01 -11.04 -12.37
N ASP A 45 8.18 -11.64 -12.56
CA ASP A 45 8.74 -12.64 -11.65
C ASP A 45 9.12 -12.03 -10.29
N ASP A 46 9.55 -10.77 -10.28
CA ASP A 46 9.99 -10.06 -9.08
C ASP A 46 8.99 -9.01 -8.58
N VAL A 47 7.94 -8.71 -9.35
CA VAL A 47 6.97 -7.65 -9.04
C VAL A 47 5.55 -8.17 -9.01
N LYS A 48 4.66 -7.48 -8.31
CA LYS A 48 3.26 -7.83 -8.19
C LYS A 48 2.38 -6.60 -7.99
N VAL A 49 1.09 -6.79 -8.20
CA VAL A 49 0.03 -5.93 -7.68
C VAL A 49 -0.29 -6.37 -6.26
N GLY A 50 -0.27 -5.43 -5.33
CA GLY A 50 -0.65 -5.64 -3.93
C GLY A 50 -1.78 -4.71 -3.50
N PHE A 51 -2.52 -5.14 -2.47
CA PHE A 51 -3.62 -4.39 -1.89
C PHE A 51 -3.28 -3.94 -0.47
N PHE A 52 -3.48 -2.65 -0.23
CA PHE A 52 -3.20 -1.99 1.03
C PHE A 52 -4.35 -1.07 1.38
N PHE A 53 -4.35 -0.63 2.63
CA PHE A 53 -5.19 0.47 3.09
C PHE A 53 -4.27 1.57 3.60
N VAL A 54 -4.53 2.80 3.21
CA VAL A 54 -3.72 3.97 3.60
C VAL A 54 -4.59 5.03 4.23
N ASN A 55 -4.08 5.75 5.20
CA ASN A 55 -4.76 6.89 5.78
C ASN A 55 -5.03 7.95 4.69
N ALA A 56 -6.27 8.41 4.57
CA ALA A 56 -6.68 9.34 3.53
C ALA A 56 -5.94 10.70 3.60
N GLN A 57 -5.48 11.12 4.78
CA GLN A 57 -4.76 12.37 4.98
C GLN A 57 -3.23 12.19 4.95
N THR A 58 -2.69 11.24 5.70
CA THR A 58 -1.22 11.08 5.87
C THR A 58 -0.59 10.16 4.83
N ARG A 59 -1.41 9.36 4.12
CA ARG A 59 -0.98 8.32 3.17
C ARG A 59 -0.17 7.17 3.79
N GLU A 60 -0.03 7.15 5.12
CA GLU A 60 0.59 6.05 5.86
C GLU A 60 -0.27 4.80 5.82
N LEU A 61 0.35 3.62 5.92
CA LEU A 61 -0.36 2.34 5.95
C LEU A 61 -1.29 2.26 7.16
N CYS A 62 -2.55 1.92 6.91
CA CYS A 62 -3.49 1.50 7.93
C CYS A 62 -3.23 0.03 8.30
N ASN A 63 -3.33 -0.28 9.59
CA ASN A 63 -3.44 -1.67 10.02
C ASN A 63 -4.76 -2.27 9.52
N ILE A 64 -4.75 -3.54 9.11
CA ILE A 64 -5.96 -4.30 8.81
C ILE A 64 -6.28 -5.13 10.05
N GLU A 65 -7.37 -4.81 10.73
CA GLU A 65 -7.75 -5.48 11.98
C GLU A 65 -8.31 -6.89 11.70
N LYS A 66 -9.00 -7.04 10.56
CA LYS A 66 -9.58 -8.31 10.13
C LYS A 66 -9.86 -8.29 8.63
N ALA A 67 -9.69 -9.43 7.96
CA ALA A 67 -10.16 -9.62 6.60
C ALA A 67 -10.66 -11.05 6.40
N TRP A 68 -11.73 -11.23 5.62
CA TRP A 68 -12.28 -12.55 5.32
C TRP A 68 -13.04 -12.56 4.01
N MET A 69 -13.35 -13.75 3.53
CA MET A 69 -14.30 -13.97 2.45
C MET A 69 -15.45 -14.84 2.92
N GLU A 70 -16.65 -14.54 2.44
CA GLU A 70 -17.85 -15.31 2.76
C GLU A 70 -18.78 -15.46 1.55
N LYS A 71 -19.44 -16.61 1.51
CA LYS A 71 -20.59 -16.85 0.63
C LYS A 71 -21.49 -17.89 1.30
N GLU A 72 -22.73 -17.50 1.56
CA GLU A 72 -23.72 -18.36 2.24
C GLU A 72 -23.16 -18.82 3.60
N GLU A 73 -23.02 -20.12 3.84
CA GLU A 73 -22.50 -20.67 5.10
C GLU A 73 -20.98 -20.81 5.13
N HIS A 74 -20.29 -20.52 4.02
CA HIS A 74 -18.84 -20.66 3.92
C HIS A 74 -18.13 -19.36 4.31
N TYR A 75 -17.19 -19.48 5.23
CA TYR A 75 -16.36 -18.40 5.76
C TYR A 75 -14.89 -18.82 5.71
N GLU A 76 -14.02 -17.93 5.24
CA GLU A 76 -12.57 -18.13 5.26
C GLU A 76 -11.86 -16.82 5.59
N GLU A 77 -10.99 -16.84 6.60
CA GLU A 77 -10.20 -15.69 7.02
C GLU A 77 -9.03 -15.47 6.04
N LEU A 78 -8.81 -14.22 5.64
CA LEU A 78 -7.73 -13.83 4.75
C LEU A 78 -6.52 -13.38 5.55
N GLN A 79 -5.33 -13.66 5.03
CA GLN A 79 -4.08 -13.28 5.69
C GLN A 79 -3.76 -11.81 5.44
N VAL A 80 -3.14 -11.18 6.44
CA VAL A 80 -2.54 -9.85 6.35
C VAL A 80 -1.04 -10.04 6.57
N ALA A 81 -0.22 -9.61 5.60
CA ALA A 81 1.22 -9.71 5.72
C ALA A 81 1.78 -8.66 6.70
N SER A 82 3.03 -8.84 7.14
CA SER A 82 3.70 -7.95 8.10
C SER A 82 3.87 -6.52 7.59
N ASN A 83 3.84 -6.31 6.28
CA ASN A 83 3.83 -5.00 5.62
C ASN A 83 2.42 -4.40 5.44
N ASN A 84 1.40 -4.96 6.10
CA ASN A 84 -0.03 -4.59 5.98
C ASN A 84 -0.66 -4.85 4.61
N GLU A 85 -0.07 -5.71 3.78
CA GLU A 85 -0.70 -6.17 2.55
C GLU A 85 -1.86 -7.13 2.86
N LEU A 86 -3.02 -6.89 2.25
CA LEU A 86 -4.11 -7.86 2.22
C LEU A 86 -3.78 -8.97 1.22
N ILE A 87 -3.56 -10.19 1.72
CA ILE A 87 -3.26 -11.35 0.89
C ILE A 87 -4.56 -11.99 0.43
N VAL A 88 -4.85 -11.83 -0.86
CA VAL A 88 -5.99 -12.47 -1.52
C VAL A 88 -5.46 -13.63 -2.38
N PRO A 89 -5.95 -14.87 -2.20
CA PRO A 89 -5.52 -15.99 -3.01
C PRO A 89 -5.82 -15.73 -4.49
N LEU A 90 -4.95 -16.18 -5.39
CA LEU A 90 -5.19 -16.14 -6.84
C LEU A 90 -5.76 -17.47 -7.32
N ASP A 91 -7.07 -17.64 -7.21
CA ASP A 91 -7.76 -18.90 -7.50
C ASP A 91 -8.96 -18.69 -8.45
N SER A 92 -8.94 -19.39 -9.58
CA SER A 92 -10.00 -19.30 -10.60
C SER A 92 -11.34 -19.91 -10.16
N HIS A 93 -11.34 -20.89 -9.25
CA HIS A 93 -12.55 -21.44 -8.65
C HIS A 93 -13.20 -20.43 -7.70
N LEU A 94 -12.41 -19.76 -6.85
CA LEU A 94 -12.90 -18.65 -6.02
C LEU A 94 -13.42 -17.50 -6.90
N ARG A 95 -12.78 -17.23 -8.04
CA ARG A 95 -13.26 -16.24 -9.02
C ARG A 95 -14.65 -16.57 -9.53
N ASN A 96 -14.90 -17.83 -9.85
CA ASN A 96 -16.19 -18.30 -10.37
C ASN A 96 -17.25 -18.36 -9.27
N ALA A 97 -16.89 -18.81 -8.06
CA ALA A 97 -17.77 -18.80 -6.90
C ALA A 97 -18.12 -17.36 -6.46
N ASN A 98 -17.16 -16.45 -6.62
CA ASN A 98 -17.27 -15.02 -6.36
C ASN A 98 -17.80 -14.67 -4.96
N PRO A 99 -17.16 -15.13 -3.87
CA PRO A 99 -17.52 -14.70 -2.53
C PRO A 99 -17.34 -13.19 -2.36
N LEU A 100 -17.97 -12.65 -1.31
CA LEU A 100 -17.73 -11.28 -0.88
C LEU A 100 -16.49 -11.26 0.02
N VAL A 101 -15.60 -10.31 -0.23
CA VAL A 101 -14.40 -10.06 0.59
C VAL A 101 -14.67 -8.84 1.46
N TYR A 102 -14.47 -9.01 2.76
CA TYR A 102 -14.65 -7.97 3.76
C TYR A 102 -13.31 -7.61 4.40
N VAL A 103 -13.14 -6.33 4.68
CA VAL A 103 -11.94 -5.81 5.35
C VAL A 103 -12.34 -4.80 6.40
N HIS A 104 -11.83 -4.97 7.61
CA HIS A 104 -11.98 -4.05 8.73
C HIS A 104 -10.69 -3.29 8.97
N THR A 105 -10.80 -1.97 8.95
CA THR A 105 -9.73 -1.04 9.33
C THR A 105 -10.09 -0.26 10.60
N PRO A 106 -9.11 0.31 11.32
CA PRO A 106 -9.35 1.03 12.57
C PRO A 106 -10.40 2.12 12.44
N LYS A 107 -11.38 2.11 13.33
CA LYS A 107 -12.51 3.07 13.30
C LYS A 107 -12.09 4.54 13.48
N SER A 108 -10.96 4.76 14.13
CA SER A 108 -10.44 6.09 14.42
C SER A 108 -9.79 6.76 13.22
N LEU A 109 -9.57 6.02 12.12
CA LEU A 109 -8.90 6.50 10.92
C LEU A 109 -9.84 6.35 9.73
N GLN A 110 -9.79 7.32 8.82
CA GLN A 110 -10.36 7.15 7.48
C GLN A 110 -9.28 6.53 6.62
N CYS A 111 -9.46 5.25 6.29
CA CYS A 111 -8.56 4.57 5.38
C CYS A 111 -9.13 4.65 3.96
N ASP A 112 -8.27 4.53 2.96
CA ASP A 112 -8.62 4.38 1.56
C ASP A 112 -8.00 3.09 1.04
N PHE A 113 -8.77 2.34 0.24
CA PHE A 113 -8.24 1.20 -0.49
C PHE A 113 -7.20 1.66 -1.50
N SER A 114 -6.02 1.03 -1.47
CA SER A 114 -4.89 1.35 -2.32
C SER A 114 -4.39 0.09 -3.02
N MET A 115 -4.42 0.13 -4.34
CA MET A 115 -3.80 -0.88 -5.20
C MET A 115 -2.51 -0.30 -5.75
N VAL A 116 -1.40 -1.03 -5.60
CA VAL A 116 -0.08 -0.58 -6.02
C VAL A 116 0.69 -1.70 -6.70
N VAL A 117 1.59 -1.32 -7.62
CA VAL A 117 2.66 -2.20 -8.11
C VAL A 117 3.83 -2.10 -7.14
N LEU A 118 4.39 -3.24 -6.75
CA LEU A 118 5.53 -3.32 -5.84
C LEU A 118 6.39 -4.56 -6.11
N THR A 119 7.59 -4.62 -5.54
CA THR A 119 8.39 -5.84 -5.53
C THR A 119 7.74 -6.92 -4.64
N LYS A 120 7.96 -8.19 -4.97
CA LYS A 120 7.48 -9.31 -4.16
C LYS A 120 8.21 -9.40 -2.82
N GLU A 121 9.51 -9.11 -2.84
CA GLU A 121 10.39 -9.16 -1.68
C GLU A 121 10.86 -7.76 -1.27
N PRO A 122 11.03 -7.50 0.04
CA PRO A 122 11.64 -6.27 0.51
C PRO A 122 13.13 -6.21 0.14
N LEU A 123 13.66 -4.99 0.09
CA LEU A 123 15.10 -4.75 -0.03
C LEU A 123 15.72 -4.54 1.36
N LYS A 124 16.96 -5.00 1.54
CA LYS A 124 17.72 -4.81 2.78
C LYS A 124 19.21 -4.85 2.51
N GLY A 125 19.98 -4.21 3.40
CA GLY A 125 21.43 -4.23 3.35
C GLY A 125 21.96 -3.60 2.06
N GLU A 126 22.98 -4.21 1.47
CA GLU A 126 23.55 -3.79 0.19
C GLU A 126 22.67 -4.25 -0.98
N VAL A 127 22.31 -3.30 -1.84
CA VAL A 127 21.48 -3.50 -3.03
C VAL A 127 22.22 -2.97 -4.24
N HIS A 128 22.55 -3.87 -5.17
CA HIS A 128 23.25 -3.51 -6.40
C HIS A 128 22.33 -2.93 -7.47
N TYR A 129 22.91 -2.11 -8.34
CA TYR A 129 22.28 -1.54 -9.53
C TYR A 129 21.48 -2.58 -10.33
N GLU A 130 22.05 -3.76 -10.56
CA GLU A 130 21.46 -4.81 -11.39
C GLU A 130 20.13 -5.31 -10.82
N LYS A 131 19.99 -5.31 -9.48
CA LYS A 131 18.75 -5.74 -8.84
C LYS A 131 17.63 -4.74 -9.11
N ILE A 132 17.93 -3.43 -9.03
CA ILE A 132 16.96 -2.38 -9.33
C ILE A 132 16.64 -2.34 -10.82
N SER A 133 17.66 -2.45 -11.69
CA SER A 133 17.46 -2.43 -13.14
C SER A 133 16.61 -3.60 -13.65
N GLN A 134 16.63 -4.75 -12.96
CA GLN A 134 15.72 -5.88 -13.24
C GLN A 134 14.26 -5.58 -12.89
N TYR A 135 14.00 -4.76 -11.87
CA TYR A 135 12.64 -4.46 -11.43
C TYR A 135 11.93 -3.46 -12.35
N LEU A 136 12.63 -2.41 -12.80
CA LEU A 136 12.00 -1.31 -13.55
C LEU A 136 11.20 -1.75 -14.79
N PRO A 137 11.75 -2.59 -15.70
CA PRO A 137 10.99 -3.03 -16.88
C PRO A 137 9.78 -3.90 -16.49
N GLN A 138 9.88 -4.72 -15.44
CA GLN A 138 8.76 -5.51 -14.94
C GLN A 138 7.67 -4.62 -14.33
N MET A 139 8.06 -3.61 -13.53
CA MET A 139 7.13 -2.64 -12.96
C MET A 139 6.39 -1.87 -14.06
N LYS A 140 7.12 -1.42 -15.10
CA LYS A 140 6.50 -0.75 -16.26
C LYS A 140 5.52 -1.68 -16.98
N ALA A 141 5.93 -2.90 -17.29
CA ALA A 141 5.05 -3.88 -17.95
C ALA A 141 3.78 -4.15 -17.13
N MET A 142 3.91 -4.26 -15.80
CA MET A 142 2.76 -4.47 -14.93
C MET A 142 1.80 -3.28 -14.90
N LEU A 143 2.34 -2.06 -14.87
CA LEU A 143 1.53 -0.83 -14.96
C LEU A 143 0.81 -0.75 -16.31
N ASP A 144 1.47 -1.14 -17.39
CA ASP A 144 0.87 -1.18 -18.71
C ASP A 144 -0.27 -2.22 -18.77
N ASP A 145 -0.04 -3.43 -18.25
CA ASP A 145 -1.07 -4.48 -18.13
C ASP A 145 -2.29 -4.03 -17.33
N LEU A 146 -2.09 -3.21 -16.30
CA LEU A 146 -3.18 -2.64 -15.48
C LEU A 146 -3.94 -1.52 -16.21
N GLY A 147 -3.24 -0.67 -16.95
CA GLY A 147 -3.87 0.42 -17.70
C GLY A 147 -4.56 -0.05 -19.00
N GLY A 148 -4.36 -1.30 -19.41
CA GLY A 148 -5.02 -1.91 -20.55
C GLY A 148 -4.44 -1.48 -21.91
N MET A 149 -5.18 -1.72 -23.00
CA MET A 149 -4.63 -1.69 -24.36
C MET A 149 -3.98 -0.37 -24.82
N PHE A 150 -4.25 0.75 -24.15
CA PHE A 150 -3.73 2.07 -24.52
C PHE A 150 -2.70 2.63 -23.53
N SER A 151 -2.46 1.96 -22.40
CA SER A 151 -1.59 2.46 -21.35
C SER A 151 -0.15 2.62 -21.82
N SER A 152 0.40 1.61 -22.51
CA SER A 152 1.81 1.59 -22.93
C SER A 152 2.21 2.76 -23.82
N TRP A 153 1.27 3.36 -24.56
CA TRP A 153 1.52 4.52 -25.42
C TRP A 153 1.65 5.85 -24.66
N PHE A 154 1.09 5.91 -23.44
CA PHE A 154 1.03 7.13 -22.62
C PHE A 154 1.68 6.94 -21.25
N SER A 155 2.06 5.71 -20.92
CA SER A 155 2.67 5.32 -19.66
C SER A 155 4.10 5.84 -19.64
N PRO A 156 4.42 6.79 -18.75
CA PRO A 156 5.78 7.28 -18.57
C PRO A 156 6.72 6.13 -18.18
N ASP A 157 8.01 6.36 -18.32
CA ASP A 157 9.01 5.39 -17.90
C ASP A 157 9.13 5.36 -16.37
N VAL A 158 9.45 4.17 -15.86
CA VAL A 158 9.82 3.98 -14.47
C VAL A 158 11.33 4.23 -14.38
N GLU A 159 11.72 5.35 -13.76
CA GLU A 159 13.12 5.79 -13.71
C GLU A 159 13.87 5.32 -12.46
N GLY A 160 13.13 4.74 -11.51
CA GLY A 160 13.70 4.27 -10.25
C GLY A 160 12.63 3.67 -9.35
N VAL A 161 12.92 3.68 -8.06
CA VAL A 161 12.03 3.13 -7.03
C VAL A 161 11.78 4.13 -5.91
N THR A 162 10.58 4.08 -5.36
CA THR A 162 10.27 4.69 -4.06
C THR A 162 10.39 3.60 -3.00
N LEU A 163 11.32 3.78 -2.08
CA LEU A 163 11.54 2.91 -0.94
C LEU A 163 10.72 3.44 0.23
N GLU A 164 9.91 2.56 0.81
CA GLU A 164 9.19 2.86 2.04
C GLU A 164 9.76 2.07 3.21
N PHE A 165 9.85 2.72 4.35
CA PHE A 165 10.51 2.25 5.55
C PHE A 165 9.54 2.36 6.75
N ALA A 166 9.61 1.41 7.67
CA ALA A 166 8.80 1.45 8.89
C ALA A 166 9.16 2.63 9.80
N ASN A 167 8.22 2.99 10.68
CA ASN A 167 8.39 3.95 11.78
C ASN A 167 8.79 5.37 11.36
N SER A 168 8.36 5.83 10.17
CA SER A 168 8.63 7.18 9.69
C SER A 168 10.12 7.55 9.73
N LEU A 169 10.98 6.57 9.40
CA LEU A 169 12.44 6.70 9.48
C LEU A 169 12.93 7.99 8.81
N ASN A 170 13.82 8.71 9.49
CA ASN A 170 14.59 9.79 8.89
C ASN A 170 16.07 9.39 8.92
N GLY A 171 16.78 9.61 7.82
CA GLY A 171 18.15 9.14 7.68
C GLY A 171 18.65 9.28 6.26
N ASN A 172 19.63 8.47 5.88
CA ASN A 172 20.15 8.43 4.52
C ASN A 172 20.41 7.00 4.08
N ILE A 173 20.32 6.78 2.77
CA ILE A 173 20.87 5.61 2.07
C ILE A 173 22.24 6.02 1.55
N GLU A 174 23.24 5.17 1.78
CA GLU A 174 24.62 5.42 1.36
C GLU A 174 24.90 4.79 0.00
N LEU A 175 25.49 5.54 -0.92
CA LEU A 175 25.91 5.03 -2.23
C LEU A 175 27.39 4.59 -2.18
N SER A 176 27.74 3.47 -2.81
CA SER A 176 29.12 2.92 -2.82
C SER A 176 30.14 3.88 -3.42
N GLN A 177 29.74 4.60 -4.48
CA GLN A 177 30.51 5.66 -5.13
C GLN A 177 30.59 6.98 -4.34
N GLY A 178 29.99 7.01 -3.15
CA GLY A 178 29.82 8.20 -2.34
C GLY A 178 28.54 8.97 -2.68
N GLY A 179 28.00 9.65 -1.68
CA GLY A 179 26.71 10.34 -1.78
C GLY A 179 25.67 9.76 -0.83
N LEU A 180 24.63 10.54 -0.59
CA LEU A 180 23.57 10.22 0.36
C LEU A 180 22.22 10.53 -0.27
N ILE A 181 21.31 9.56 -0.25
CA ILE A 181 19.91 9.77 -0.62
C ILE A 181 19.10 9.93 0.68
N PRO A 182 18.42 11.07 0.89
CA PRO A 182 17.72 11.32 2.15
C PRO A 182 16.45 10.48 2.26
N ILE A 183 16.26 9.87 3.42
CA ILE A 183 15.00 9.26 3.84
C ILE A 183 14.26 10.31 4.68
N LYS A 184 13.04 10.66 4.26
CA LYS A 184 12.17 11.63 4.95
C LYS A 184 10.83 10.98 5.25
N ASN A 185 10.46 10.94 6.53
CA ASN A 185 9.21 10.33 6.99
C ASN A 185 9.01 8.90 6.46
N GLY A 186 10.09 8.11 6.43
CA GLY A 186 10.09 6.73 5.94
C GLY A 186 10.07 6.59 4.42
N LEU A 187 10.20 7.66 3.65
CA LEU A 187 10.21 7.62 2.18
C LEU A 187 11.56 8.06 1.63
N ALA A 188 12.07 7.31 0.65
CA ALA A 188 13.19 7.73 -0.17
C ALA A 188 12.92 7.40 -1.64
N THR A 189 13.25 8.33 -2.53
CA THR A 189 13.26 8.09 -3.97
C THR A 189 14.70 7.79 -4.39
N VAL A 190 14.89 6.68 -5.09
CA VAL A 190 16.19 6.28 -5.64
C VAL A 190 16.04 6.13 -7.14
N LEU A 191 16.70 7.00 -7.92
CA LEU A 191 16.79 6.84 -9.36
C LEU A 191 17.86 5.80 -9.69
N LEU A 192 17.63 4.99 -10.73
CA LEU A 192 18.61 3.99 -11.15
C LEU A 192 19.96 4.63 -11.53
N ALA A 193 19.91 5.82 -12.15
CA ALA A 193 21.09 6.59 -12.52
C ALA A 193 21.91 7.10 -11.32
N GLU A 194 21.29 7.29 -10.14
CA GLU A 194 21.99 7.72 -8.93
C GLU A 194 22.82 6.58 -8.31
N ILE A 195 22.39 5.32 -8.48
CA ILE A 195 23.16 4.16 -8.01
C ILE A 195 24.46 4.03 -8.81
N GLY A 196 24.38 4.13 -10.14
CA GLY A 196 25.51 3.91 -11.07
C GLY A 196 25.66 2.44 -11.47
N GLU A 197 25.98 2.18 -12.73
CA GLU A 197 26.15 0.81 -13.24
C GLU A 197 27.34 0.11 -12.55
N GLY A 198 27.14 -1.12 -12.07
CA GLY A 198 28.15 -1.87 -11.31
C GLY A 198 28.33 -1.44 -9.85
N GLU A 199 27.62 -0.40 -9.40
CA GLU A 199 27.68 0.14 -8.05
C GLU A 199 26.50 -0.37 -7.18
N SER A 200 26.50 0.02 -5.89
CA SER A 200 25.49 -0.40 -4.92
C SER A 200 25.02 0.75 -4.04
N MET A 201 23.89 0.52 -3.37
CA MET A 201 23.40 1.34 -2.27
C MET A 201 23.26 0.49 -1.01
N THR A 202 23.53 1.08 0.16
CA THR A 202 23.36 0.41 1.46
C THR A 202 22.16 1.01 2.18
N LEU A 203 21.16 0.16 2.43
CA LEU A 203 19.94 0.53 3.13
C LEU A 203 20.16 0.45 4.66
N PRO A 204 19.75 1.48 5.43
CA PRO A 204 19.92 1.48 6.88
C PRO A 204 19.00 0.50 7.62
N GLN A 205 17.91 0.08 6.97
CA GLN A 205 17.01 -0.97 7.45
C GLN A 205 16.31 -1.66 6.27
N GLU A 206 15.61 -2.76 6.53
CA GLU A 206 14.76 -3.42 5.53
C GLU A 206 13.57 -2.52 5.14
N THR A 207 13.24 -2.46 3.86
CA THR A 207 12.08 -1.71 3.34
C THR A 207 10.78 -2.44 3.67
N THR A 208 9.73 -1.69 3.98
CA THR A 208 8.36 -2.22 4.06
C THR A 208 7.77 -2.46 2.67
N ARG A 209 8.03 -1.54 1.72
CA ARG A 209 7.58 -1.62 0.33
C ARG A 209 8.60 -0.99 -0.61
N VAL A 210 8.65 -1.48 -1.84
CA VAL A 210 9.44 -0.92 -2.93
C VAL A 210 8.50 -0.72 -4.11
N LEU A 211 8.21 0.54 -4.42
CA LEU A 211 7.22 0.97 -5.40
C LEU A 211 7.93 1.55 -6.64
N PRO A 212 7.31 1.54 -7.83
CA PRO A 212 7.86 2.25 -8.98
C PRO A 212 7.91 3.76 -8.71
N TYR A 213 8.98 4.41 -9.13
CA TYR A 213 9.04 5.86 -9.20
C TYR A 213 8.83 6.35 -10.64
N ILE A 214 7.86 7.23 -10.80
CA ILE A 214 7.48 7.84 -12.07
C ILE A 214 7.51 9.37 -11.88
N PRO A 215 8.46 10.10 -12.49
CA PRO A 215 8.61 11.54 -12.25
C PRO A 215 7.38 12.37 -12.64
N SER A 216 6.65 11.96 -13.67
CA SER A 216 5.49 12.69 -14.21
C SER A 216 4.16 12.39 -13.50
N ALA A 217 4.17 11.51 -12.49
CA ALA A 217 2.98 11.13 -11.72
C ALA A 217 2.81 11.94 -10.41
N GLN A 218 3.62 12.99 -10.19
CA GLN A 218 3.55 13.89 -9.04
C GLN A 218 2.59 15.06 -9.23
#